data_AF-A0A7X8RCK1-F1
#
_entry.id   AF-A0A7X8RCK1-F1
#
_cell.length_a   1.000
_cell.length_b   1.000
_cell.length_c   1.000
_cell.angle_alpha   90.00
_cell.angle_beta   90.00
_cell.angle_gamma   90.00
#
_symmetry.space_group_name_H-M   'P 1'
#
loop_
_entity.id
_entity.type
_entity.pdbx_description
1 polymer ?
#
loop_
_entity_poly.entity_id
_entity_poly.type
_entity_poly.pdbx_seq_one_letter_code
_entity_poly.pdbx_strand_id
1 'polypeptide(L)' 'MQARIIPNLDPVSIENNGERLFYQAAAELPADYTVFYSCKYVLPGDEEHPDLIKEADFVIVHPALGYLVVEVKQGE' A
#
# COMPACT_ATOMS: atom_id res chain seq x y z
N MET A 1 13.66 12.73 8.82
CA MET A 1 13.53 11.26 8.63
C MET A 1 12.33 11.03 7.72
N GLN A 2 12.38 10.01 6.88
CA GLN A 2 11.35 9.64 5.90
C GLN A 2 10.35 8.64 6.49
N ALA A 3 9.21 8.45 5.82
CA ALA A 3 8.19 7.50 6.20
C ALA A 3 8.73 6.07 6.28
N ARG A 4 8.11 5.25 7.12
CA ARG A 4 8.42 3.82 7.21
C ARG A 4 7.62 3.06 6.15
N ILE A 5 8.28 2.39 5.21
CA ILE A 5 7.60 1.53 4.23
C ILE A 5 7.65 0.06 4.64
N ILE A 6 6.55 -0.66 4.44
CA ILE A 6 6.39 -2.08 4.76
C ILE A 6 5.69 -2.80 3.59
N PRO A 7 6.29 -3.84 2.99
CA PRO A 7 7.70 -4.20 3.12
C PRO A 7 8.60 -3.11 2.53
N ASN A 8 9.80 -2.94 3.09
CA ASN A 8 10.80 -2.05 2.51
C ASN A 8 11.52 -2.77 1.36
N LEU A 9 11.08 -2.51 0.14
CA LEU A 9 11.62 -3.08 -1.10
C LEU A 9 12.57 -2.10 -1.80
N ASP A 10 13.45 -2.64 -2.65
CA ASP A 10 14.13 -1.84 -3.67
C ASP A 10 13.08 -1.43 -4.74
N PRO A 11 12.86 -0.14 -5.01
CA PRO A 11 11.89 0.29 -6.02
C PRO A 11 12.11 -0.32 -7.41
N VAL A 12 13.35 -0.72 -7.75
CA VAL A 12 13.66 -1.39 -9.02
C VAL A 12 12.97 -2.75 -9.14
N SER A 13 12.66 -3.42 -8.02
CA SER A 13 11.94 -4.70 -8.04
C SER A 13 10.42 -4.55 -8.26
N ILE A 14 9.90 -3.32 -8.32
CA ILE A 14 8.48 -3.06 -8.57
C ILE A 14 8.26 -2.99 -10.09
N GLU A 15 7.57 -3.99 -10.65
CA GLU A 15 7.33 -4.13 -12.08
C GLU A 15 6.35 -3.09 -12.62
N ASN A 16 5.26 -2.82 -11.88
CA ASN A 16 4.27 -1.83 -12.26
C ASN A 16 4.88 -0.42 -12.15
N ASN A 17 5.03 0.27 -13.28
CA ASN A 17 5.66 1.59 -13.31
C ASN A 17 4.88 2.65 -12.52
N GLY A 18 3.55 2.64 -12.60
CA GLY A 18 2.71 3.56 -11.82
C GLY A 18 2.90 3.37 -10.33
N GLU A 19 2.83 2.11 -9.86
CA GLU A 19 3.06 1.79 -8.45
C GLU A 19 4.49 2.12 -8.01
N ARG A 20 5.50 1.85 -8.84
CA ARG A 20 6.90 2.18 -8.54
C ARG A 20 7.08 3.68 -8.32
N LEU A 21 6.54 4.51 -9.20
CA LEU A 21 6.60 5.97 -9.08
C LEU A 21 5.87 6.45 -7.82
N PHE A 22 4.70 5.88 -7.53
CA PHE A 22 3.95 6.21 -6.32
C PHE A 22 4.69 5.76 -5.05
N TYR A 23 5.29 4.57 -5.05
CA TYR A 23 6.08 4.04 -3.94
C TYR A 23 7.23 4.99 -3.59
N GLN A 24 7.97 5.46 -4.61
CA GLN A 24 9.06 6.41 -4.42
C GLN A 24 8.56 7.75 -3.86
N ALA A 25 7.44 8.28 -4.36
CA ALA A 25 6.85 9.51 -3.82
C ALA A 25 6.34 9.34 -2.38
N ALA A 26 5.70 8.21 -2.07
CA ALA A 26 5.20 7.90 -0.74
C ALA A 26 6.34 7.73 0.28
N ALA A 27 7.53 7.28 -0.16
CA ALA A 27 8.73 7.21 0.66
C ALA A 27 9.15 8.58 1.22
N GLU A 28 8.86 9.66 0.50
CA GLU A 28 9.26 11.02 0.87
C GLU A 28 8.36 11.64 1.95
N LEU A 29 7.27 10.97 2.34
CA LEU A 29 6.40 11.43 3.42
C LEU A 29 7.19 11.59 4.76
N PRO A 30 6.70 12.42 5.70
CA PRO A 30 7.31 12.57 7.02
C PRO A 30 7.37 11.24 7.80
N ALA A 31 8.32 11.13 8.72
CA ALA A 31 8.57 9.91 9.50
C ALA A 31 7.40 9.41 10.36
N ASP A 32 6.40 10.26 10.62
CA ASP A 32 5.19 9.88 11.35
C ASP A 32 4.26 8.99 10.51
N TYR A 33 4.49 8.91 9.20
CA TYR A 33 3.73 8.06 8.30
C TYR A 33 4.33 6.66 8.20
N THR A 34 3.47 5.65 8.18
CA THR A 34 3.78 4.28 7.77
C THR A 34 3.04 3.96 6.49
N VAL A 35 3.74 3.47 5.47
CA VAL A 35 3.18 3.10 4.17
C VAL A 35 3.26 1.59 4.03
N PHE A 36 2.10 0.93 3.92
CA PHE A 36 2.02 -0.47 3.52
C PHE A 36 1.89 -0.53 2.01
N TYR A 37 2.75 -1.32 1.35
CA TYR A 37 2.68 -1.61 -0.08
C TYR A 37 2.22 -3.05 -0.30
N SER A 38 1.38 -3.29 -1.31
CA SER A 38 0.79 -4.60 -1.62
C SER A 38 0.11 -5.22 -0.39
N CYS A 39 -0.79 -4.44 0.23
CA CYS A 39 -1.41 -4.79 1.50
C CYS A 39 -2.54 -5.81 1.27
N LYS A 40 -2.29 -7.07 1.63
CA LYS A 40 -3.29 -8.14 1.55
C LYS A 40 -4.21 -8.14 2.75
N TYR A 41 -5.51 -8.31 2.49
CA TYR A 41 -6.55 -8.42 3.51
C TYR A 41 -7.56 -9.50 3.15
N VAL A 42 -8.23 -10.02 4.17
CA VAL A 42 -9.27 -11.04 4.02
C VAL A 42 -10.64 -10.37 4.14
N LEU A 43 -11.51 -10.64 3.18
CA LEU A 43 -12.94 -10.43 3.34
C LEU A 43 -13.54 -11.74 3.84
N PRO A 44 -14.11 -11.77 5.06
CA PRO A 44 -14.71 -12.96 5.61
C PRO A 44 -15.83 -13.47 4.71
N GLY A 45 -15.82 -14.77 4.44
CA GLY A 45 -16.90 -15.49 3.79
C GLY A 45 -18.05 -15.80 4.75
N ASP A 46 -18.99 -16.63 4.28
CA ASP A 46 -20.09 -17.20 5.07
C ASP A 46 -20.13 -18.73 4.91
N GLU A 47 -21.20 -19.39 5.34
CA GLU A 47 -21.32 -20.85 5.26
C GLU A 47 -21.27 -21.39 3.82
N GLU A 48 -21.66 -20.58 2.83
CA GLU A 48 -21.72 -20.98 1.42
C GLU A 48 -20.51 -20.48 0.60
N HIS A 49 -19.80 -19.45 1.09
CA HIS A 49 -18.73 -18.78 0.36
C HIS A 49 -17.43 -18.75 1.17
N PRO A 50 -16.28 -19.17 0.59
CA PRO A 50 -14.99 -19.09 1.28
C PRO A 50 -14.50 -17.65 1.44
N ASP A 51 -13.59 -17.45 2.40
CA ASP A 51 -12.83 -16.22 2.58
C ASP A 51 -12.16 -15.76 1.27
N LEU A 52 -12.27 -14.46 0.96
CA LEU A 52 -11.64 -13.86 -0.21
C LEU A 52 -10.41 -13.06 0.21
N ILE A 53 -9.25 -13.42 -0.32
CA ILE A 53 -8.05 -12.60 -0.19
C ILE A 53 -8.09 -11.50 -1.27
N LYS A 54 -8.02 -10.25 -0.83
CA LYS A 54 -7.89 -9.08 -1.69
C LYS A 54 -6.62 -8.32 -1.33
N GLU A 55 -6.30 -7.35 -2.17
CA GLU A 55 -5.13 -6.50 -2.04
C GLU A 55 -5.53 -5.04 -2.23
N ALA A 56 -4.83 -4.15 -1.53
CA ALA A 56 -4.79 -2.73 -1.82
C ALA A 56 -3.34 -2.34 -2.12
N ASP A 57 -3.13 -1.56 -3.19
CA ASP A 57 -1.77 -1.22 -3.63
C ASP A 57 -1.00 -0.49 -2.53
N PHE A 58 -1.63 0.50 -1.88
CA PHE A 58 -1.05 1.19 -0.74
C PHE A 58 -2.06 1.47 0.38
N VAL A 59 -1.59 1.36 1.63
CA VAL A 59 -2.27 1.89 2.82
C VAL A 59 -1.32 2.81 3.56
N ILE A 60 -1.64 4.10 3.62
CA ILE A 60 -0.82 5.13 4.27
C ILE A 60 -1.45 5.47 5.61
N VAL A 61 -0.70 5.32 6.70
CA VAL A 61 -1.19 5.46 8.08
C VAL A 61 -0.42 6.56 8.79
N HIS A 62 -1.14 7.44 9.48
CA HIS A 62 -0.58 8.42 10.43
C HIS A 62 -1.29 8.27 11.78
N PRO A 63 -0.56 8.16 12.90
CA PRO A 63 -1.15 7.81 14.20
C PRO A 63 -2.21 8.81 14.70
N ALA A 64 -2.09 10.09 14.33
CA ALA A 64 -3.05 11.13 14.73
C ALA A 64 -4.10 11.48 13.65
N LEU A 65 -3.89 11.09 12.39
CA LEU A 65 -4.74 11.52 11.27
C LEU A 65 -5.55 10.37 10.65
N GLY A 66 -5.28 9.12 11.04
CA GLY A 66 -5.95 7.94 10.51
C GLY A 66 -5.19 7.35 9.32
N TYR A 67 -5.93 6.84 8.33
CA TYR A 67 -5.33 6.18 7.18
C TYR A 67 -6.01 6.56 5.86
N LEU A 68 -5.26 6.38 4.77
CA LEU A 68 -5.70 6.53 3.39
C LEU A 68 -5.35 5.25 2.62
N VAL A 69 -6.32 4.69 1.91
CA VAL A 69 -6.09 3.59 0.96
C VAL A 69 -5.95 4.18 -0.43
N VAL A 70 -4.92 3.79 -1.16
CA VAL A 70 -4.65 4.26 -2.52
C VAL A 70 -4.57 3.06 -3.45
N GLU A 71 -5.35 3.14 -4.53
CA GLU A 71 -5.29 2.23 -5.66
C GLU A 71 -4.66 2.99 -6.84
N VAL A 72 -3.55 2.50 -7.36
CA VAL A 72 -2.80 3.14 -8.43
C VAL A 72 -3.33 2.65 -9.77
N LYS A 73 -3.78 3.60 -10.60
CA LYS A 73 -4.12 3.33 -12.00
C LYS A 73 -3.19 4.14 -12.89
N GLN A 74 -2.45 3.45 -13.75
CA GLN A 74 -1.64 4.08 -14.80
C GLN A 74 -2.49 4.26 -16.06
N GLY A 75 -2.38 5.44 -16.68
CA GLY A 75 -2.94 5.70 -18.01
C GLY A 75 -2.03 5.20 -19.14
N GLU A 76 -2.49 5.35 -20.38
CA GLU A 76 -1.66 5.24 -21.59
C GLU A 76 -0.90 6.53 -21.88
#